data_AF-A0A2G6FFV0-F1
#
_entry.id   AF-A0A2G6FFV0-F1
#
_cell.length_a   1.000
_cell.length_b   1.000
_cell.length_c   1.000
_cell.angle_alpha   90.00
_cell.angle_beta   90.00
_cell.angle_gamma   90.00
#
_symmetry.space_group_name_H-M   'P 1'
#
loop_
_entity.id
_entity.type
_entity.pdbx_description
1 polymer ?
#
loop_
_entity_poly.entity_id
_entity_poly.type
_entity_poly.pdbx_seq_one_letter_code
_entity_poly.pdbx_strand_id
1 'polypeptide(L)'
;MPEEVKVGCTRPAGGPADPRQTTASAGEEPAMETDGNDTRKESSMIHVGTKVPDFAAPGYQKGQFINVNLSDYLGKWVLLCFYPGDFTFV
;
A
#
# COMPACT_ATOMS: atom_id res chain seq x y z
N MET A 1 -3.52 -16.40 2.83
CA MET A 1 -2.36 -16.96 2.09
C MET A 1 -2.27 -16.12 0.82
N PRO A 2 -1.08 -15.67 0.41
CA PRO A 2 -0.97 -14.70 -0.67
C PRO A 2 -1.43 -15.33 -2.01
N GLU A 3 -2.15 -14.55 -2.80
CA GLU A 3 -2.78 -15.01 -4.04
C GLU A 3 -1.80 -14.92 -5.22
N GLU A 4 -1.81 -15.91 -6.12
CA GLU A 4 -0.95 -15.93 -7.31
C GLU A 4 -1.46 -14.93 -8.37
N VAL A 5 -0.53 -14.14 -8.95
CA VAL A 5 -0.88 -13.08 -9.90
C VAL A 5 -0.31 -13.39 -11.29
N LYS A 6 -1.14 -13.19 -12.33
CA LYS A 6 -0.74 -13.33 -13.73
C LYS A 6 0.17 -12.15 -14.13
N VAL A 7 1.42 -12.46 -14.46
CA VAL A 7 2.46 -11.48 -14.82
C VAL A 7 2.07 -10.60 -16.02
N GLY A 8 2.29 -9.30 -15.91
CA GLY A 8 2.13 -8.30 -16.96
C GLY A 8 2.88 -7.00 -16.63
N CYS A 9 3.20 -6.18 -17.63
CA CYS A 9 3.98 -4.93 -17.48
C CYS A 9 3.20 -3.78 -16.80
N THR A 10 2.06 -4.08 -16.17
CA THR A 10 1.25 -3.07 -15.49
C THR A 10 1.90 -2.67 -14.18
N ARG A 11 1.97 -1.36 -13.91
CA ARG A 11 2.46 -0.84 -12.64
C ARG A 11 1.63 -1.44 -11.49
N PRO A 12 2.24 -2.09 -10.49
CA PRO A 12 1.49 -2.69 -9.41
C PRO A 12 0.79 -1.62 -8.57
N ALA A 13 -0.47 -1.88 -8.19
CA ALA A 13 -1.17 -1.08 -7.19
C ALA A 13 -0.57 -1.41 -5.82
N GLY A 14 0.40 -0.61 -5.38
CA GLY A 14 0.98 -0.69 -4.04
C GLY A 14 0.60 0.53 -3.22
N GLY A 15 0.06 0.34 -2.02
CA GLY A 15 -0.24 1.44 -1.11
C GLY A 15 -1.07 1.04 0.11
N PRO A 16 -1.17 1.94 1.11
CA PRO A 16 -2.06 1.75 2.25
C PRO A 16 -3.52 1.66 1.79
N ALA A 17 -4.26 0.67 2.28
CA ALA A 17 -5.70 0.56 2.06
C ALA A 17 -6.42 1.57 2.97
N ASP A 18 -6.96 2.66 2.41
CA ASP A 18 -7.84 3.59 3.14
C ASP A 18 -9.25 2.98 3.24
N PRO A 19 -9.81 2.80 4.46
CA PRO A 19 -11.17 2.32 4.65
C PRO A 19 -12.27 3.21 4.02
N ARG A 20 -11.96 4.42 3.53
CA ARG A 20 -12.97 5.36 2.99
C ARG A 20 -13.39 5.11 1.54
N GLN A 21 -12.73 4.25 0.78
CA GLN A 21 -13.05 4.08 -0.65
C GLN A 21 -14.12 3.01 -0.97
N THR A 22 -14.73 2.38 0.03
CA THR A 22 -15.86 1.46 -0.19
C THR A 22 -17.21 2.17 -0.03
N THR A 23 -17.49 3.24 -0.77
CA THR A 23 -18.89 3.60 -1.14
C THR A 23 -18.92 4.45 -2.43
N ALA A 24 -19.72 3.97 -3.39
CA ALA A 24 -20.37 4.70 -4.49
C ALA A 24 -19.50 5.31 -5.62
N SER A 25 -19.35 4.53 -6.70
CA SER A 25 -19.29 5.03 -8.07
C SER A 25 -20.70 5.42 -8.55
N ALA A 26 -20.98 6.71 -8.72
CA ALA A 26 -21.94 7.25 -9.69
C ALA A 26 -21.86 8.80 -9.78
N GLY A 27 -21.47 9.35 -10.94
CA GLY A 27 -22.02 10.59 -11.52
C GLY A 27 -21.38 11.96 -11.21
N GLU A 28 -20.88 12.60 -12.29
CA GLU A 28 -20.88 14.05 -12.63
C GLU A 28 -19.76 15.03 -12.15
N GLU A 29 -18.82 15.31 -13.08
CA GLU A 29 -18.21 16.57 -13.62
C GLU A 29 -18.00 17.88 -12.78
N PRO A 30 -17.04 18.75 -13.18
CA PRO A 30 -16.15 19.49 -12.26
C PRO A 30 -16.51 20.97 -12.00
N ALA A 31 -15.99 21.52 -10.88
CA ALA A 31 -15.80 22.96 -10.68
C ALA A 31 -14.51 23.24 -9.89
N MET A 32 -13.70 24.17 -10.43
CA MET A 32 -12.55 24.88 -9.85
C MET A 32 -13.05 25.74 -8.65
N GLU A 33 -12.31 26.06 -7.58
CA GLU A 33 -11.11 26.92 -7.50
C GLU A 33 -10.40 26.81 -6.13
N THR A 34 -9.10 27.09 -6.20
CA THR A 34 -8.10 27.65 -5.27
C THR A 34 -8.51 28.13 -3.85
N ASP A 35 -7.82 27.62 -2.82
CA ASP A 35 -7.19 28.36 -1.68
C ASP A 35 -6.40 27.32 -0.86
N GLY A 36 -5.09 27.44 -0.62
CA GLY A 36 -4.53 28.30 0.41
C GLY A 36 -3.72 27.42 1.39
N ASN A 37 -2.42 27.70 1.50
CA ASN A 37 -1.47 27.19 2.51
C ASN A 37 -1.05 25.71 2.44
N ASP A 38 0.02 25.49 1.69
CA ASP A 38 0.95 24.38 1.81
C ASP A 38 1.62 24.37 3.19
N THR A 39 0.99 23.66 4.13
CA THR A 39 1.72 22.95 5.17
C THR A 39 1.03 21.61 5.32
N ARG A 40 1.24 20.71 4.34
CA ARG A 40 0.99 19.28 4.54
C ARG A 40 1.92 18.83 5.67
N LYS A 41 1.42 18.98 6.90
CA LYS A 41 1.97 18.37 8.10
C LYS A 41 2.21 16.92 7.69
N GLU A 42 3.47 16.53 7.60
CA GLU A 42 3.84 15.15 7.37
C GLU A 42 3.45 14.40 8.64
N SER A 43 2.15 14.08 8.75
CA SER A 43 1.63 13.25 9.80
C SER A 43 2.19 11.87 9.53
N SER A 44 3.30 11.55 10.18
CA SER A 44 3.87 10.22 10.24
C SER A 44 2.72 9.24 10.52
N MET A 45 2.32 8.48 9.50
CA MET A 45 1.08 7.70 9.51
C MET A 45 1.18 6.46 10.42
N ILE A 46 2.38 6.15 10.93
CA ILE A 46 2.71 4.94 11.67
C ILE A 46 3.19 5.32 13.08
N HIS A 47 2.48 4.84 14.10
CA HIS A 47 2.83 5.05 15.51
C HIS A 47 2.93 3.73 16.26
N VAL A 48 3.88 3.62 17.18
CA VAL A 48 4.03 2.44 18.04
C VAL A 48 2.77 2.24 18.90
N GLY A 49 2.32 1.00 19.04
CA GLY A 49 1.12 0.67 19.81
C GLY A 49 -0.21 0.92 19.08
N THR A 50 -0.16 1.52 17.88
CA THR A 50 -1.34 1.65 17.03
C THR A 50 -1.42 0.52 16.01
N LYS A 51 -2.64 0.20 15.57
CA LYS A 51 -2.82 -0.74 14.47
C LYS A 51 -2.23 -0.13 13.20
N VAL A 52 -1.28 -0.85 12.60
CA VAL A 52 -0.68 -0.47 11.32
C VAL A 52 -1.75 -0.46 10.21
N PRO A 53 -1.72 0.52 9.29
CA PRO A 53 -2.56 0.49 8.10
C PRO A 53 -2.33 -0.80 7.30
N ASP A 54 -3.40 -1.41 6.81
CA ASP A 54 -3.25 -2.56 5.93
C ASP A 54 -2.67 -2.09 4.59
N PHE A 55 -1.89 -2.94 3.94
CA PHE A 55 -1.36 -2.67 2.61
C PHE A 55 -1.35 -3.94 1.78
N ALA A 56 -1.50 -3.75 0.48
CA ALA A 56 -1.30 -4.77 -0.52
C ALA A 56 -0.07 -4.41 -1.34
N ALA A 57 0.78 -5.39 -1.63
CA ALA A 57 1.93 -5.22 -2.49
C ALA A 57 2.21 -6.48 -3.30
N PRO A 58 2.67 -6.35 -4.55
CA PRO A 58 3.23 -7.48 -5.27
C PRO A 58 4.48 -7.99 -4.55
N GLY A 59 4.68 -9.29 -4.55
CA GLY A 59 5.85 -9.94 -4.01
C GLY A 59 6.29 -11.10 -4.89
N TYR A 60 7.51 -11.56 -4.67
CA TYR A 60 8.02 -12.77 -5.28
C TYR A 60 8.36 -13.78 -4.18
N GLN A 61 7.73 -14.95 -4.23
CA GLN A 61 7.92 -16.00 -3.24
C GLN A 61 7.94 -17.37 -3.93
N LYS A 62 8.92 -18.21 -3.59
CA LYS A 62 9.04 -19.60 -4.08
C LYS A 62 8.93 -19.73 -5.61
N GLY A 63 9.55 -18.80 -6.35
CA GLY A 63 9.55 -18.84 -7.81
C GLY A 63 8.31 -18.21 -8.48
N GLN A 64 7.39 -17.64 -7.70
CA GLN A 64 6.11 -17.14 -8.20
C GLN A 64 5.86 -15.70 -7.79
N PHE A 65 5.14 -14.97 -8.66
CA PHE A 65 4.61 -13.64 -8.34
C PHE A 65 3.29 -13.78 -7.59
N ILE A 66 3.21 -13.11 -6.45
CA ILE A 66 2.07 -13.16 -5.55
C ILE A 66 1.63 -11.74 -5.16
N ASN A 67 0.38 -11.58 -4.75
CA ASN A 67 -0.07 -10.38 -4.06
C ASN A 67 -0.06 -10.65 -2.55
N VAL A 68 0.67 -9.82 -1.80
CA VAL A 68 0.84 -9.95 -0.35
C VAL A 68 0.02 -8.86 0.33
N ASN A 69 -0.90 -9.26 1.22
CA ASN A 69 -1.57 -8.34 2.12
C ASN A 69 -1.00 -8.47 3.54
N LEU A 70 -0.92 -7.37 4.28
CA LEU A 70 -0.46 -7.44 5.67
C LEU A 70 -1.48 -8.18 6.57
N SER A 71 -2.77 -8.02 6.28
CA SER A 71 -3.87 -8.72 6.96
C SER A 71 -3.80 -10.25 6.90
N ASP A 72 -3.15 -10.84 5.88
CA ASP A 72 -2.93 -12.29 5.76
C ASP A 72 -2.07 -12.88 6.90
N TYR A 73 -1.34 -12.03 7.62
CA TYR A 73 -0.41 -12.42 8.69
C TYR A 73 -0.93 -12.12 10.10
N LEU A 74 -2.19 -11.72 10.26
CA LEU A 74 -2.79 -11.52 11.58
C LEU A 74 -2.68 -12.77 12.45
N GLY A 75 -2.38 -12.57 13.74
CA GLY A 75 -2.14 -13.67 14.69
C GLY A 75 -0.73 -14.25 14.67
N LYS A 76 0.17 -13.72 13.83
CA LYS A 76 1.59 -14.07 13.80
C LYS A 76 2.46 -12.86 14.10
N TRP A 77 3.66 -13.08 14.62
CA TRP A 77 4.69 -12.05 14.65
C TRP A 77 5.23 -11.82 13.24
N VAL A 78 5.29 -10.55 12.82
CA VAL A 78 5.73 -10.14 11.48
C VAL A 78 6.86 -9.14 11.62
N LEU A 79 7.94 -9.35 10.87
CA LEU A 79 9.02 -8.39 10.70
C LEU A 79 8.92 -7.81 9.28
N LEU A 80 8.68 -6.50 9.18
CA LEU A 80 8.64 -5.77 7.91
C LEU A 80 9.87 -4.87 7.80
N CYS A 81 10.74 -5.16 6.83
CA CYS A 81 11.98 -4.43 6.60
C CYS A 81 11.90 -3.66 5.29
N PHE A 82 12.21 -2.37 5.33
CA PHE A 82 12.44 -1.56 4.15
C PHE A 82 13.95 -1.45 3.90
N TYR A 83 14.37 -1.59 2.66
CA TYR A 83 15.77 -1.42 2.26
C TYR A 83 15.85 -0.52 1.02
N PRO A 84 16.98 0.18 0.78
CA PRO A 84 17.03 1.26 -0.21
C PRO A 84 16.88 0.83 -1.67
N GLY A 85 17.37 -0.36 -2.03
CA GLY A 85 17.28 -0.86 -3.39
C GLY A 85 18.01 -2.17 -3.60
N ASP A 86 17.69 -2.84 -4.70
CA ASP A 86 18.35 -4.05 -5.16
C ASP A 86 19.67 -3.72 -5.89
N PHE A 87 20.64 -4.64 -5.83
CA PHE A 87 21.94 -4.53 -6.54
C PHE A 87 22.73 -3.24 -6.25
N THR A 88 22.67 -2.76 -5.01
CA THR A 88 23.49 -1.63 -4.54
C THR A 88 24.92 -2.06 -4.19
N PHE A 89 25.78 -1.10 -3.91
CA PHE A 89 27.21 -1.32 -3.64
C PHE A 89 27.45 -2.18 -2.38
N VAL A 90 28.50 -3.01 -2.45
CA VAL A 90 29.04 -3.85 -1.37
C VAL A 90 30.43 -3.35 -1.02
#